data_AF-A0A9K3D9V2-F1
#
_entry.id   AF-A0A9K3D9V2-F1
#
_cell.length_a   1.000
_cell.length_b   1.000
_cell.length_c   1.000
_cell.angle_alpha   90.00
_cell.angle_beta   90.00
_cell.angle_gamma   90.00
#
_symmetry.space_group_name_H-M   'P 1'
#
loop_
_entity.id
_entity.type
_entity.pdbx_description
1 polymer ?
#
loop_
_entity_poly.entity_id
_entity_poly.type
_entity_poly.pdbx_seq_one_letter_code
_entity_poly.pdbx_strand_id
1 'polypeptide(L)'
;IAAQTEFSDILDRIAAEAGAHMTDEGNQPIRPPVLSLGSIEARSRACHSLLSDMVIQLRPRHLSIAIQLGEAIDAMWELFGEYAQMSARTVSSLDRESVQMAERCQKAETETMQMLRAAQLLEKEVTAHAANRQEAESAFVADRDRMIEEVGALRADNERLQAQIRQMELGGSMRTTSRQSQGPSHSKSRVSRYAASPEPKQRASRVATPSSLSSTRKAPSRKGGKQLSLKQLKDFISELYESKTKYDKKCHESHIPRETLEQHLFTHLNQKYGLKSLIVDWADAVIAATKRFEKSDNDVAVFARILRNEIDEEFRFIQKQ
;
A
#
# COMPACT_ATOMS: atom_id res chain seq x y z
N ILE A 1 72.98 -37.52 16.76
CA ILE A 1 73.40 -37.34 15.35
C ILE A 1 72.80 -38.44 14.47
N ALA A 2 73.21 -39.71 14.54
CA ALA A 2 72.62 -40.77 13.68
C ALA A 2 71.08 -40.90 13.76
N ALA A 3 70.51 -40.86 14.98
CA ALA A 3 69.05 -40.90 15.16
C ALA A 3 68.32 -39.63 14.67
N GLN A 4 69.01 -38.49 14.62
CA GLN A 4 68.46 -37.24 14.04
C GLN A 4 68.45 -37.30 12.51
N THR A 5 69.46 -37.95 11.92
CA THR A 5 69.56 -38.13 10.47
C THR A 5 68.48 -39.10 9.96
N GLU A 6 68.29 -40.24 10.63
CA GLU A 6 67.19 -41.18 10.29
C GLU A 6 65.80 -40.53 10.44
N PHE A 7 65.60 -39.68 11.45
CA PHE A 7 64.32 -39.00 11.64
C PHE A 7 64.04 -37.96 10.54
N SER A 8 65.05 -37.22 10.10
CA SER A 8 64.93 -36.26 9.00
C SER A 8 64.55 -36.94 7.68
N ASP A 9 65.20 -38.05 7.35
CA ASP A 9 64.94 -38.79 6.11
C ASP A 9 63.51 -39.35 6.05
N ILE A 10 62.92 -39.69 7.20
CA ILE A 10 61.53 -40.15 7.29
C ILE A 10 60.56 -38.98 7.03
N LEU A 11 60.83 -37.80 7.61
CA LEU A 11 59.98 -36.61 7.40
C LEU A 11 59.99 -36.14 5.94
N ASP A 12 61.14 -36.20 5.27
CA ASP A 12 61.27 -35.80 3.87
C ASP A 12 60.51 -36.75 2.93
N ARG A 13 60.46 -38.06 3.23
CA ARG A 13 59.63 -39.02 2.48
C ARG A 13 58.14 -38.76 2.63
N ILE A 14 57.69 -38.46 3.86
CA ILE A 14 56.29 -38.11 4.13
C ILE A 14 55.91 -36.83 3.39
N ALA A 15 56.78 -35.82 3.39
CA ALA A 15 56.55 -34.57 2.67
C ALA A 15 56.50 -34.76 1.14
N ALA A 16 57.36 -35.63 0.59
CA ALA A 16 57.37 -35.94 -0.84
C ALA A 16 56.10 -36.68 -1.29
N GLU A 17 55.62 -37.66 -0.51
CA GLU A 17 54.36 -38.36 -0.79
C GLU A 17 53.15 -37.45 -0.67
N ALA A 18 53.15 -36.52 0.29
CA ALA A 18 52.09 -35.52 0.44
C ALA A 18 52.08 -34.50 -0.72
N GLY A 19 53.24 -34.09 -1.22
CA GLY A 19 53.38 -33.12 -2.30
C GLY A 19 53.02 -33.63 -3.69
N ALA A 20 53.25 -34.92 -3.98
CA ALA A 20 52.98 -35.52 -5.29
C ALA A 20 51.50 -35.53 -5.70
N HIS A 21 50.58 -35.37 -4.73
CA HIS A 21 49.13 -35.36 -4.97
C HIS A 21 48.53 -33.98 -5.29
N MET A 22 49.32 -32.91 -5.38
CA MET A 22 48.82 -31.53 -5.52
C MET A 22 49.02 -30.87 -6.90
N THR A 23 49.68 -31.52 -7.86
CA THR A 23 50.19 -30.82 -9.07
C THR A 23 49.48 -31.11 -10.41
N ASP A 24 48.32 -31.79 -10.45
CA ASP A 24 47.74 -32.24 -11.73
C ASP A 24 46.30 -31.78 -12.00
N GLU A 25 46.00 -30.48 -11.92
CA GLU A 25 44.77 -29.94 -12.52
C GLU A 25 44.99 -28.59 -13.22
N GLY A 26 44.86 -28.59 -14.54
CA GLY A 26 45.03 -27.44 -15.42
C GLY A 26 43.85 -26.46 -15.39
N ASN A 27 44.17 -25.18 -15.22
CA ASN A 27 43.54 -23.96 -15.76
C ASN A 27 42.00 -23.92 -15.94
N GLN A 28 41.23 -24.42 -14.98
CA GLN A 28 39.82 -24.05 -14.80
C GLN A 28 39.70 -22.94 -13.74
N PRO A 29 38.68 -22.06 -13.81
CA PRO A 29 38.46 -21.01 -12.82
C PRO A 29 38.49 -21.62 -11.42
N ILE A 30 39.38 -21.10 -10.58
CA ILE A 30 39.80 -21.64 -9.28
C ILE A 30 38.58 -21.76 -8.36
N ARG A 31 37.82 -22.84 -8.50
CA ARG A 31 37.15 -23.45 -7.36
C ARG A 31 38.21 -24.30 -6.71
N PRO A 32 38.67 -23.99 -5.48
CA PRO A 32 39.56 -24.89 -4.79
C PRO A 32 38.93 -26.27 -4.81
N PRO A 33 39.65 -27.33 -5.21
CA PRO A 33 39.10 -28.67 -5.23
C PRO A 33 38.62 -28.95 -3.81
N VAL A 34 37.29 -29.03 -3.65
CA VAL A 34 36.67 -29.39 -2.38
C VAL A 34 36.99 -30.87 -2.22
N LEU A 35 38.14 -31.16 -1.62
CA LEU A 35 38.46 -32.51 -1.17
C LEU A 35 37.27 -32.94 -0.33
N SER A 36 36.59 -34.00 -0.77
CA SER A 36 35.46 -34.53 -0.02
C SER A 36 35.91 -34.82 1.40
N LEU A 37 35.05 -34.57 2.39
CA LEU A 37 35.36 -34.83 3.80
C LEU A 37 35.90 -36.25 4.00
N GLY A 38 35.39 -37.21 3.22
CA GLY A 38 35.88 -38.60 3.21
C GLY A 38 37.33 -38.76 2.73
N SER A 39 37.81 -37.93 1.78
CA SER A 39 39.21 -37.94 1.35
C SER A 39 40.14 -37.44 2.46
N ILE A 40 39.72 -36.40 3.19
CA ILE A 40 40.49 -35.83 4.30
C ILE A 40 40.56 -36.82 5.47
N GLU A 41 39.44 -37.45 5.83
CA GLU A 41 39.42 -38.48 6.88
C GLU A 41 40.26 -39.71 6.54
N ALA A 42 40.24 -40.15 5.27
CA ALA A 42 41.04 -41.28 4.82
C ALA A 42 42.54 -40.99 4.93
N ARG A 43 42.96 -39.79 4.50
CA ARG A 43 44.35 -39.33 4.61
C ARG A 43 44.78 -39.16 6.06
N SER A 44 43.92 -38.60 6.91
CA SER A 44 44.18 -38.44 8.34
C SER A 44 44.39 -39.80 9.02
N ARG A 45 43.50 -40.78 8.76
CA ARG A 45 43.64 -42.16 9.27
C ARG A 45 44.95 -42.83 8.82
N ALA A 46 45.32 -42.67 7.55
CA ALA A 46 46.58 -43.20 7.04
C ALA A 46 47.79 -42.60 7.75
N CYS A 47 47.80 -41.27 7.95
CA CYS A 47 48.86 -40.57 8.68
C CYS A 47 48.96 -41.06 10.14
N HIS A 48 47.83 -41.20 10.83
CA HIS A 48 47.80 -41.71 12.20
C HIS A 48 48.35 -43.14 12.32
N SER A 49 48.01 -44.02 11.36
CA SER A 49 48.54 -45.39 11.32
C SER A 49 50.06 -45.39 11.17
N LEU A 50 50.59 -44.60 10.24
CA LEU A 50 52.04 -44.50 10.02
C LEU A 50 52.78 -43.97 11.26
N LEU A 51 52.23 -42.95 11.90
CA LEU A 51 52.81 -42.37 13.13
C LEU A 51 52.76 -43.36 14.31
N SER A 52 51.67 -44.13 14.43
CA SER A 52 51.53 -45.19 15.43
C SER A 52 52.57 -46.29 15.23
N ASP A 53 52.79 -46.71 13.98
CA ASP A 53 53.80 -47.72 13.63
C ASP A 53 55.22 -47.24 13.99
N MET A 54 55.52 -45.95 13.77
CA MET A 54 56.79 -45.35 14.19
C MET A 54 56.99 -45.41 15.71
N VAL A 55 55.96 -45.10 16.50
CA VAL A 55 56.02 -45.19 17.97
C VAL A 55 56.32 -46.62 18.44
N ILE A 56 55.70 -47.62 17.80
CA ILE A 56 55.94 -49.04 18.10
C ILE A 56 57.40 -49.41 17.83
N GLN A 57 57.96 -48.97 16.71
CA GLN A 57 59.36 -49.25 16.34
C GLN A 57 60.39 -48.57 17.26
N LEU A 58 60.09 -47.38 17.78
CA LEU A 58 60.98 -46.63 18.68
C LEU A 58 61.00 -47.16 20.13
N ARG A 59 59.93 -47.83 20.56
CA ARG A 59 59.72 -48.28 21.94
C ARG A 59 60.89 -49.11 22.54
N PRO A 60 61.53 -50.06 21.83
CA PRO A 60 62.61 -50.86 22.40
C PRO A 60 63.90 -50.08 22.68
N ARG A 61 64.11 -48.95 21.98
CA ARG A 61 65.35 -48.16 22.07
C ARG A 61 65.20 -46.95 22.99
N HIS A 62 64.01 -46.33 23.00
CA HIS A 62 63.77 -45.06 23.68
C HIS A 62 62.36 -44.98 24.28
N LEU A 63 62.11 -45.77 25.33
CA LEU A 63 60.77 -45.90 25.95
C LEU A 63 60.14 -44.55 26.35
N SER A 64 60.88 -43.66 27.01
CA SER A 64 60.35 -42.35 27.44
C SER A 64 59.92 -41.47 26.28
N ILE A 65 60.68 -41.48 25.18
CA ILE A 65 60.38 -40.69 23.97
C ILE A 65 59.17 -41.29 23.25
N ALA A 66 59.09 -42.62 23.15
CA ALA A 66 57.96 -43.30 22.53
C ALA A 66 56.64 -43.05 23.27
N ILE A 67 56.65 -42.98 24.61
CA ILE A 67 55.45 -42.65 25.41
C ILE A 67 54.99 -41.21 25.13
N GLN A 68 55.90 -40.23 25.23
CA GLN A 68 55.57 -38.83 24.97
C GLN A 68 55.08 -38.59 23.54
N LEU A 69 55.69 -39.26 22.57
CA LEU A 69 55.28 -39.18 21.17
C LEU A 69 53.90 -39.81 20.94
N GLY A 70 53.60 -40.94 21.60
CA GLY A 70 52.27 -41.56 21.57
C GLY A 70 51.19 -40.64 22.13
N GLU A 71 51.40 -40.08 23.33
CA GLU A 71 50.47 -39.12 23.95
C GLU A 71 50.24 -37.89 23.06
N ALA A 72 51.29 -37.38 22.40
CA ALA A 72 51.18 -36.25 21.48
C ALA A 72 50.40 -36.61 20.20
N ILE A 73 50.60 -37.81 19.63
CA ILE A 73 49.87 -38.29 18.46
C ILE A 73 48.38 -38.46 18.79
N ASP A 74 48.06 -39.06 19.93
CA ASP A 74 46.68 -39.26 20.39
C ASP A 74 45.98 -37.91 20.62
N ALA A 75 46.64 -36.96 21.28
CA ALA A 75 46.11 -35.61 21.48
C ALA A 75 45.88 -34.85 20.16
N MET A 76 46.81 -34.97 19.21
CA MET A 76 46.64 -34.41 17.87
C MET A 76 45.44 -35.05 17.14
N TRP A 77 45.28 -36.37 17.26
CA TRP A 77 44.17 -37.10 16.65
C TRP A 77 42.82 -36.65 17.21
N GLU A 78 42.70 -36.47 18.52
CA GLU A 78 41.50 -35.93 19.16
C GLU A 78 41.18 -34.52 18.64
N LEU A 79 42.17 -33.62 18.59
CA LEU A 79 42.01 -32.27 18.04
C LEU A 79 41.57 -32.28 16.57
N PHE A 80 42.13 -33.17 15.74
CA PHE A 80 41.69 -33.34 14.36
C PHE A 80 40.25 -33.85 14.26
N GLY A 81 39.86 -34.78 15.13
CA GLY A 81 38.50 -35.28 15.23
C GLY A 81 37.49 -34.17 15.57
N GLU A 82 37.79 -33.36 16.57
CA GLU A 82 36.96 -32.21 16.96
C GLU A 82 36.87 -31.17 15.84
N TYR A 83 38.00 -30.84 15.20
CA TYR A 83 38.03 -29.91 14.08
C TYR A 83 37.21 -30.42 12.89
N ALA A 84 37.34 -31.70 12.53
CA ALA A 84 36.56 -32.32 11.46
C ALA A 84 35.05 -32.28 11.76
N GLN A 85 34.65 -32.59 13.00
CA GLN A 85 33.25 -32.49 13.42
C GLN A 85 32.73 -31.05 13.38
N MET A 86 33.50 -30.08 13.85
CA MET A 86 33.15 -28.67 13.80
C MET A 86 33.00 -28.20 12.34
N SER A 87 33.94 -28.55 11.48
CA SER A 87 33.90 -28.23 10.04
C SER A 87 32.67 -28.84 9.37
N ALA A 88 32.36 -30.11 9.63
CA ALA A 88 31.18 -30.77 9.10
C ALA A 88 29.86 -30.10 9.54
N ARG A 89 29.78 -29.64 10.79
CA ARG A 89 28.63 -28.86 11.31
C ARG A 89 28.51 -27.52 10.58
N THR A 90 29.60 -26.80 10.41
CA THR A 90 29.61 -25.51 9.71
C THR A 90 29.21 -25.67 8.24
N VAL A 91 29.76 -26.65 7.52
CA VAL A 91 29.38 -26.93 6.13
C VAL A 91 27.90 -27.31 6.03
N SER A 92 27.41 -28.17 6.92
CA SER A 92 25.99 -28.54 6.95
C SER A 92 25.07 -27.36 7.27
N SER A 93 25.51 -26.43 8.12
CA SER A 93 24.77 -25.19 8.43
C SER A 93 24.70 -24.28 7.22
N LEU A 94 25.85 -24.04 6.57
CA LEU A 94 25.93 -23.20 5.37
C LEU A 94 25.13 -23.79 4.20
N ASP A 95 25.13 -25.12 4.04
CA ASP A 95 24.33 -25.78 3.01
C ASP A 95 22.82 -25.57 3.24
N ARG A 96 22.36 -25.74 4.49
CA ARG A 96 20.97 -25.45 4.87
C ARG A 96 20.61 -23.98 4.65
N GLU A 97 21.47 -23.05 5.04
CA GLU A 97 21.26 -21.61 4.83
C GLU A 97 21.22 -21.26 3.34
N SER A 98 22.10 -21.87 2.52
CA SER A 98 22.11 -21.71 1.07
C SER A 98 20.82 -22.20 0.42
N VAL A 99 20.32 -23.37 0.82
CA VAL A 99 19.03 -23.91 0.34
C VAL A 99 17.87 -23.00 0.75
N GLN A 100 17.82 -22.56 2.01
CA GLN A 100 16.78 -21.63 2.48
C GLN A 100 16.83 -20.30 1.72
N MET A 101 18.03 -19.78 1.43
CA MET A 101 18.19 -18.55 0.68
C MET A 101 17.71 -18.73 -0.77
N ALA A 102 18.02 -19.87 -1.40
CA ALA A 102 17.54 -20.19 -2.74
C ALA A 102 16.00 -20.27 -2.80
N GLU A 103 15.37 -20.92 -1.81
CA GLU A 103 13.90 -20.99 -1.71
C GLU A 103 13.27 -19.59 -1.54
N ARG A 104 13.87 -18.72 -0.72
CA ARG A 104 13.42 -17.33 -0.56
C ARG A 104 13.54 -16.53 -1.85
N CYS A 105 14.66 -16.67 -2.58
CA CYS A 105 14.84 -16.04 -3.88
C CYS A 105 13.78 -16.53 -4.88
N GLN A 106 13.56 -17.83 -4.98
CA GLN A 106 12.53 -18.40 -5.86
C GLN A 106 11.13 -17.89 -5.52
N LYS A 107 10.79 -17.84 -4.23
CA LYS A 107 9.51 -17.28 -3.76
C LYS A 107 9.36 -15.81 -4.18
N ALA A 108 10.36 -14.99 -3.93
CA ALA A 108 10.35 -13.58 -4.31
C ALA A 108 10.24 -13.37 -5.84
N GLU A 109 10.88 -14.22 -6.65
CA GLU A 109 10.73 -14.21 -8.11
C GLU A 109 9.28 -14.51 -8.53
N THR A 110 8.63 -15.51 -7.91
CA THR A 110 7.23 -15.84 -8.21
C THR A 110 6.27 -14.72 -7.83
N GLU A 111 6.46 -14.10 -6.67
CA GLU A 111 5.66 -12.96 -6.20
C GLU A 111 5.83 -11.76 -7.14
N THR A 112 7.06 -11.45 -7.54
CA THR A 112 7.35 -10.38 -8.51
C THR A 112 6.68 -10.62 -9.86
N MET A 113 6.72 -11.86 -10.36
CA MET A 113 6.04 -12.23 -11.60
C MET A 113 4.51 -12.09 -11.49
N GLN A 114 3.92 -12.44 -10.35
CA GLN A 114 2.48 -12.26 -10.12
C GLN A 114 2.09 -10.77 -10.08
N MET A 115 2.89 -9.93 -9.40
CA MET A 115 2.69 -8.47 -9.38
C MET A 115 2.77 -7.85 -10.77
N LEU A 116 3.75 -8.26 -11.59
CA LEU A 116 3.89 -7.79 -12.97
C LEU A 116 2.67 -8.17 -13.83
N ARG A 117 2.15 -9.40 -13.70
CA ARG A 117 0.93 -9.82 -14.40
C ARG A 117 -0.29 -9.01 -13.97
N ALA A 118 -0.43 -8.75 -12.66
CA ALA A 118 -1.52 -7.93 -12.15
C ALA A 118 -1.45 -6.49 -12.67
N ALA A 119 -0.26 -5.89 -12.72
CA ALA A 119 -0.04 -4.56 -13.26
C ALA A 119 -0.41 -4.47 -14.76
N GLN A 120 -0.04 -5.49 -15.56
CA GLN A 120 -0.41 -5.56 -16.98
C GLN A 120 -1.93 -5.67 -17.20
N LEU A 121 -2.65 -6.42 -16.36
CA LEU A 121 -4.10 -6.51 -16.43
C LEU A 121 -4.76 -5.16 -16.10
N LEU A 122 -4.28 -4.50 -15.04
CA LEU A 122 -4.77 -3.18 -14.66
C LEU A 122 -4.54 -2.14 -15.78
N GLU A 123 -3.38 -2.16 -16.42
CA GLU A 123 -3.08 -1.28 -17.57
C GLU A 123 -4.04 -1.54 -18.75
N LYS A 124 -4.35 -2.80 -19.04
CA LYS A 124 -5.36 -3.16 -20.04
C LYS A 124 -6.76 -2.68 -19.68
N GLU A 125 -7.16 -2.77 -18.42
CA GLU A 125 -8.46 -2.28 -17.96
C GLU A 125 -8.54 -0.74 -18.03
N VAL A 126 -7.49 -0.03 -17.60
CA VAL A 126 -7.43 1.44 -17.68
C VAL A 126 -7.51 1.91 -19.13
N THR A 127 -6.79 1.26 -20.04
CA THR A 127 -6.83 1.61 -21.47
C THR A 127 -8.20 1.31 -22.09
N ALA A 128 -8.84 0.18 -21.73
CA ALA A 128 -10.21 -0.13 -22.16
C ALA A 128 -11.24 0.88 -21.61
N HIS A 129 -11.13 1.26 -20.34
CA HIS A 129 -11.99 2.28 -19.75
C HIS A 129 -11.81 3.66 -20.39
N ALA A 130 -10.58 4.04 -20.73
CA ALA A 130 -10.29 5.27 -21.45
C ALA A 130 -10.94 5.28 -22.84
N ALA A 131 -10.84 4.16 -23.58
CA ALA A 131 -11.47 4.00 -24.88
C ALA A 131 -13.01 4.09 -24.79
N ASN A 132 -13.63 3.35 -23.85
CA ASN A 132 -15.07 3.38 -23.63
C ASN A 132 -15.57 4.78 -23.23
N ARG A 133 -14.78 5.50 -22.42
CA ARG A 133 -15.08 6.88 -22.04
C ARG A 133 -15.04 7.81 -23.25
N GLN A 134 -14.02 7.68 -24.10
CA GLN A 134 -13.90 8.48 -25.32
C GLN A 134 -15.05 8.20 -26.30
N GLU A 135 -15.46 6.94 -26.43
CA GLU A 135 -16.63 6.55 -27.24
C GLU A 135 -17.92 7.18 -26.70
N ALA A 136 -18.15 7.10 -25.39
CA ALA A 136 -19.32 7.71 -24.74
C ALA A 136 -19.33 9.24 -24.88
N GLU A 137 -18.18 9.90 -24.72
CA GLU A 137 -18.05 11.34 -24.94
C GLU A 137 -18.33 11.72 -26.40
N SER A 138 -17.82 10.94 -27.37
CA SER A 138 -18.11 11.14 -28.79
C SER A 138 -19.59 10.96 -29.12
N ALA A 139 -20.25 9.94 -28.55
CA ALA A 139 -21.67 9.70 -28.73
C ALA A 139 -22.51 10.86 -28.15
N PHE A 140 -22.16 11.34 -26.96
CA PHE A 140 -22.86 12.46 -26.33
C PHE A 140 -22.72 13.76 -27.14
N VAL A 141 -21.54 14.03 -27.70
CA VAL A 141 -21.32 15.18 -28.59
C VAL A 141 -22.18 15.07 -29.85
N ALA A 142 -22.22 13.89 -30.48
CA ALA A 142 -23.05 13.67 -31.66
C ALA A 142 -24.55 13.87 -31.38
N ASP A 143 -25.05 13.37 -30.25
CA ASP A 143 -26.44 13.56 -29.84
C ASP A 143 -26.76 15.02 -29.51
N ARG A 144 -25.86 15.72 -28.83
CA ARG A 144 -25.98 17.16 -28.58
C ARG A 144 -26.09 17.94 -29.90
N ASP A 145 -25.25 17.62 -30.87
CA ASP A 145 -25.23 18.32 -32.15
C ASP A 145 -26.52 18.05 -32.96
N ARG A 146 -27.05 16.81 -32.92
CA ARG A 146 -28.38 16.48 -33.47
C ARG A 146 -29.50 17.30 -32.83
N MET A 147 -29.50 17.42 -31.50
CA MET A 147 -30.51 18.22 -30.79
C MET A 147 -30.41 19.71 -31.14
N ILE A 148 -29.19 20.24 -31.32
CA ILE A 148 -28.98 21.62 -31.76
C ILE A 148 -29.57 21.84 -33.16
N GLU A 149 -29.36 20.90 -34.09
CA GLU A 149 -29.92 20.94 -35.43
C GLU A 149 -31.46 20.89 -35.41
N GLU A 150 -32.05 19.98 -34.63
CA GLU A 150 -33.51 19.86 -34.47
C GLU A 150 -34.12 21.14 -33.89
N VAL A 151 -33.53 21.70 -32.83
CA VAL A 151 -33.97 22.98 -32.26
C VAL A 151 -33.83 24.11 -33.28
N GLY A 152 -32.79 24.09 -34.10
CA GLY A 152 -32.59 25.04 -35.21
C GLY A 152 -33.73 24.97 -36.23
N ALA A 153 -34.08 23.76 -36.69
CA ALA A 153 -35.18 23.54 -37.63
C ALA A 153 -36.53 23.99 -37.05
N LEU A 154 -36.84 23.60 -35.81
CA LEU A 154 -38.07 24.01 -35.13
C LEU A 154 -38.19 25.52 -34.93
N ARG A 155 -37.07 26.23 -34.74
CA ARG A 155 -37.06 27.70 -34.66
C ARG A 155 -37.37 28.33 -36.03
N ALA A 156 -36.79 27.83 -37.11
CA ALA A 156 -37.06 28.30 -38.45
C ALA A 156 -38.54 28.10 -38.85
N ASP A 157 -39.12 26.94 -38.52
CA ASP A 157 -40.53 26.66 -38.77
C ASP A 157 -41.45 27.56 -37.93
N ASN A 158 -41.13 27.78 -36.66
CA ASN A 158 -41.88 28.73 -35.83
C ASN A 158 -41.84 30.15 -36.40
N GLU A 159 -40.68 30.60 -36.89
CA GLU A 159 -40.55 31.91 -37.52
C GLU A 159 -41.41 32.01 -38.80
N ARG A 160 -41.43 30.96 -39.61
CA ARG A 160 -42.29 30.86 -40.81
C ARG A 160 -43.77 30.93 -40.46
N LEU A 161 -44.21 30.19 -39.45
CA LEU A 161 -45.59 30.22 -38.97
C LEU A 161 -45.98 31.59 -38.41
N GLN A 162 -45.11 32.21 -37.62
CA GLN A 162 -45.33 33.57 -37.13
C GLN A 162 -45.44 34.58 -38.27
N ALA A 163 -44.62 34.45 -39.32
CA ALA A 163 -44.72 35.29 -40.51
C ALA A 163 -46.05 35.11 -41.25
N GLN A 164 -46.55 33.87 -41.37
CA GLN A 164 -47.88 33.59 -41.95
C GLN A 164 -49.01 34.20 -41.13
N ILE A 165 -48.95 34.11 -39.79
CA ILE A 165 -49.94 34.74 -38.91
C ILE A 165 -49.97 36.26 -39.13
N ARG A 166 -48.81 36.92 -39.15
CA ARG A 166 -48.74 38.37 -39.41
C ARG A 166 -49.34 38.76 -40.77
N GLN A 167 -49.14 37.94 -41.81
CA GLN A 167 -49.74 38.19 -43.14
C GLN A 167 -51.27 38.06 -43.11
N MET A 168 -51.81 37.04 -42.43
CA MET A 168 -53.26 36.86 -42.29
C MET A 168 -53.91 37.99 -41.48
N GLU A 169 -53.27 38.46 -40.41
CA GLU A 169 -53.74 39.59 -39.61
C GLU A 169 -53.81 40.89 -40.42
N LEU A 170 -52.81 41.17 -41.26
CA LEU A 170 -52.80 42.33 -42.16
C LEU A 170 -53.88 42.23 -43.26
N GLY A 171 -54.15 41.03 -43.78
CA GLY A 171 -55.20 40.79 -44.77
C GLY A 171 -56.63 40.80 -44.21
N GLY A 172 -56.81 40.44 -42.94
CA GLY A 172 -58.12 40.38 -42.27
C GLY A 172 -58.73 41.74 -41.89
N SER A 173 -57.91 42.78 -41.75
CA SER A 173 -58.35 44.11 -41.31
C SER A 173 -59.23 44.88 -42.32
N MET A 174 -59.49 44.35 -43.52
CA MET A 174 -60.28 45.03 -44.56
C MET A 174 -61.74 44.54 -44.68
N ARG A 175 -62.22 43.66 -43.78
CA ARG A 175 -63.61 43.18 -43.79
C ARG A 175 -64.19 43.14 -42.37
N THR A 176 -64.52 44.28 -41.77
CA THR A 176 -65.61 44.40 -40.77
C THR A 176 -65.81 45.86 -40.36
N THR A 177 -66.51 46.61 -41.20
CA THR A 177 -67.32 47.77 -40.78
C THR A 177 -68.79 47.36 -40.83
N SER A 178 -69.57 47.72 -39.79
CA SER A 178 -71.01 47.43 -39.56
C SER A 178 -71.25 46.05 -38.92
N ARG A 179 -71.89 45.85 -37.76
CA ARG A 179 -73.08 46.52 -37.22
C ARG A 179 -73.31 46.11 -35.73
N GLN A 180 -73.37 47.09 -34.84
CA GLN A 180 -74.33 47.28 -33.74
C GLN A 180 -75.13 46.08 -33.16
N SER A 181 -75.02 45.86 -31.83
CA SER A 181 -76.12 45.94 -30.84
C SER A 181 -76.12 44.85 -29.73
N GLN A 182 -76.12 45.36 -28.49
CA GLN A 182 -76.88 44.99 -27.28
C GLN A 182 -76.82 43.55 -26.69
N GLY A 183 -76.73 43.50 -25.34
CA GLY A 183 -76.65 42.29 -24.47
C GLY A 183 -77.93 41.42 -24.44
N PRO A 184 -78.14 40.46 -23.49
CA PRO A 184 -77.96 40.63 -22.04
C PRO A 184 -77.53 39.35 -21.24
N SER A 185 -77.74 39.42 -19.92
CA SER A 185 -77.41 38.55 -18.78
C SER A 185 -77.84 37.07 -18.76
N HIS A 186 -77.18 36.34 -17.85
CA HIS A 186 -77.60 35.13 -17.10
C HIS A 186 -77.74 33.78 -17.83
N SER A 187 -77.05 32.74 -17.32
CA SER A 187 -77.68 31.64 -16.56
C SER A 187 -76.78 30.39 -16.43
N LYS A 188 -77.09 29.61 -15.39
CA LYS A 188 -76.40 28.43 -14.83
C LYS A 188 -76.53 27.16 -15.70
N SER A 189 -75.50 26.32 -15.73
CA SER A 189 -75.55 24.83 -15.74
C SER A 189 -74.11 24.33 -15.51
N ARG A 190 -73.72 23.62 -14.45
CA ARG A 190 -74.14 22.35 -13.84
C ARG A 190 -74.03 21.13 -14.79
N VAL A 191 -73.07 20.28 -14.41
CA VAL A 191 -72.87 18.84 -14.72
C VAL A 191 -72.16 18.52 -16.05
N SER A 192 -70.92 18.02 -15.95
CA SER A 192 -70.64 16.62 -16.33
C SER A 192 -69.31 16.15 -15.76
N ARG A 193 -69.41 15.13 -14.88
CA ARG A 193 -68.34 14.20 -14.49
C ARG A 193 -67.85 13.51 -15.75
N TYR A 194 -66.54 13.35 -15.95
CA TYR A 194 -65.87 12.10 -16.38
C TYR A 194 -64.35 12.35 -16.45
N ALA A 195 -63.62 11.25 -16.34
CA ALA A 195 -62.19 11.05 -16.61
C ALA A 195 -61.22 11.42 -15.48
N ALA A 196 -60.98 10.40 -14.65
CA ALA A 196 -59.70 10.17 -14.00
C ALA A 196 -58.59 10.01 -15.06
N SER A 197 -57.49 10.76 -14.92
CA SER A 197 -56.16 10.37 -15.39
C SER A 197 -55.10 11.17 -14.61
N PRO A 198 -54.08 10.54 -14.01
CA PRO A 198 -53.13 11.20 -13.14
C PRO A 198 -52.05 11.95 -13.94
N GLU A 199 -51.95 13.26 -13.69
CA GLU A 199 -50.91 14.14 -14.22
C GLU A 199 -49.73 14.23 -13.24
N PRO A 200 -48.46 14.17 -13.71
CA PRO A 200 -47.28 14.32 -12.87
C PRO A 200 -46.92 15.81 -12.68
N LYS A 201 -46.72 16.20 -11.41
CA LYS A 201 -46.28 17.54 -10.99
C LYS A 201 -44.86 17.82 -11.47
N GLN A 202 -44.70 18.79 -12.38
CA GLN A 202 -43.45 19.54 -12.54
C GLN A 202 -43.69 21.03 -12.28
N ARG A 203 -43.20 21.48 -11.13
CA ARG A 203 -43.26 22.86 -10.65
C ARG A 203 -42.03 23.59 -11.17
N ALA A 204 -42.19 24.34 -12.26
CA ALA A 204 -41.22 25.30 -12.73
C ALA A 204 -41.33 26.62 -11.94
N SER A 205 -40.16 27.14 -11.59
CA SER A 205 -39.90 28.40 -10.92
C SER A 205 -39.73 29.52 -11.96
N ARG A 206 -40.38 30.68 -11.75
CA ARG A 206 -39.95 31.98 -12.31
C ARG A 206 -40.29 33.15 -11.39
N VAL A 207 -39.22 33.73 -10.84
CA VAL A 207 -38.84 35.16 -10.73
C VAL A 207 -39.94 36.23 -10.82
N ALA A 208 -40.07 37.06 -9.78
CA ALA A 208 -39.91 38.53 -9.84
C ALA A 208 -40.04 39.20 -8.44
N THR A 209 -39.18 40.19 -8.22
CA THR A 209 -39.00 41.08 -7.05
C THR A 209 -40.15 42.05 -6.78
N PRO A 210 -40.24 42.63 -5.56
CA PRO A 210 -40.00 44.08 -5.47
C PRO A 210 -39.19 44.55 -4.24
N SER A 211 -38.57 45.71 -4.44
CA SER A 211 -37.82 46.55 -3.50
C SER A 211 -38.72 47.18 -2.44
N SER A 212 -38.26 47.26 -1.18
CA SER A 212 -38.14 48.52 -0.41
C SER A 212 -37.88 48.29 1.10
N LEU A 213 -37.05 49.19 1.65
CA LEU A 213 -37.01 49.70 3.03
C LEU A 213 -36.30 48.87 4.14
N SER A 214 -35.06 49.31 4.38
CA SER A 214 -34.54 49.72 5.70
C SER A 214 -34.91 48.88 6.92
N SER A 215 -34.07 47.92 7.24
CA SER A 215 -33.84 47.52 8.63
C SER A 215 -32.43 46.97 8.74
N THR A 216 -31.62 47.59 9.59
CA THR A 216 -30.28 47.18 10.03
C THR A 216 -30.34 45.78 10.64
N ARG A 217 -30.41 44.75 9.79
CA ARG A 217 -30.33 43.35 10.21
C ARG A 217 -28.86 43.01 10.44
N LYS A 218 -28.48 43.11 11.72
CA LYS A 218 -27.33 42.44 12.32
C LYS A 218 -27.25 41.02 11.72
N ALA A 219 -26.24 40.78 10.88
CA ALA A 219 -26.04 39.47 10.27
C ALA A 219 -25.97 38.42 11.39
N PRO A 220 -26.80 37.35 11.36
CA PRO A 220 -26.66 36.29 12.33
C PRO A 220 -25.31 35.64 12.06
N SER A 221 -24.40 35.80 13.02
CA SER A 221 -23.09 35.18 13.05
C SER A 221 -23.23 33.66 12.89
N ARG A 222 -23.16 33.18 11.64
CA ARG A 222 -22.97 31.76 11.34
C ARG A 222 -21.53 31.40 11.74
N LYS A 223 -21.29 31.29 13.03
CA LYS A 223 -20.11 30.65 13.63
C LYS A 223 -20.54 29.61 14.67
N GLY A 224 -21.65 28.93 14.40
CA GLY A 224 -21.98 27.68 15.09
C GLY A 224 -21.18 26.55 14.46
N GLY A 225 -19.86 26.55 14.66
CA GLY A 225 -19.03 25.39 14.30
C GLY A 225 -19.58 24.14 15.00
N LYS A 226 -19.44 22.98 14.36
CA LYS A 226 -19.88 21.71 14.96
C LYS A 226 -19.22 21.55 16.33
N GLN A 227 -20.01 21.36 17.38
CA GLN A 227 -19.50 21.12 18.72
C GLN A 227 -19.60 19.64 19.04
N LEU A 228 -18.47 18.99 19.29
CA LEU A 228 -18.44 17.59 19.72
C LEU A 228 -18.60 17.50 21.23
N SER A 229 -19.52 16.65 21.69
CA SER A 229 -19.56 16.26 23.11
C SER A 229 -18.30 15.47 23.48
N LEU A 230 -17.99 15.39 24.78
CA LEU A 230 -16.83 14.64 25.27
C LEU A 230 -16.87 13.18 24.78
N LYS A 231 -18.04 12.53 24.87
CA LYS A 231 -18.23 11.16 24.39
C LYS A 231 -17.92 11.03 22.89
N GLN A 232 -18.48 11.91 22.06
CA GLN A 232 -18.21 11.91 20.62
C GLN A 232 -16.74 12.13 20.30
N LEU A 233 -16.05 12.98 21.07
CA LEU A 233 -14.62 13.19 20.90
C LEU A 233 -13.82 11.93 21.26
N LYS A 234 -14.13 11.25 22.37
CA LYS A 234 -13.44 10.00 22.76
C LYS A 234 -13.70 8.86 21.78
N ASP A 235 -14.92 8.74 21.27
CA ASP A 235 -15.28 7.77 20.23
C ASP A 235 -14.47 8.04 18.95
N PHE A 236 -14.40 9.31 18.53
CA PHE A 236 -13.60 9.72 17.37
C PHE A 236 -12.09 9.49 17.56
N ILE A 237 -11.54 9.81 18.73
CA ILE A 237 -10.13 9.56 19.06
C ILE A 237 -9.82 8.05 18.98
N SER A 238 -10.71 7.21 19.51
CA SER A 238 -10.57 5.76 19.47
C SER A 238 -10.58 5.24 18.02
N GLU A 239 -11.53 5.70 17.21
CA GLU A 239 -11.62 5.36 15.79
C GLU A 239 -10.36 5.80 15.02
N LEU A 240 -9.88 7.01 15.27
CA LEU A 240 -8.68 7.54 14.62
C LEU A 240 -7.44 6.70 14.96
N TYR A 241 -7.29 6.30 16.22
CA TYR A 241 -6.20 5.43 16.64
C TYR A 241 -6.25 4.03 16.03
N GLU A 242 -7.44 3.44 15.90
CA GLU A 242 -7.62 2.15 15.22
C GLU A 242 -7.25 2.24 13.74
N SER A 243 -7.69 3.32 13.07
CA SER A 243 -7.31 3.65 11.69
C SER A 243 -5.80 3.81 11.54
N LYS A 244 -5.17 4.58 12.43
CA LYS A 244 -3.71 4.83 12.43
C LYS A 244 -2.91 3.54 12.60
N THR A 245 -3.33 2.68 13.54
CA THR A 245 -2.65 1.41 13.81
C THR A 245 -2.62 0.50 12.57
N LYS A 246 -3.74 0.44 11.83
CA LYS A 246 -3.82 -0.31 10.55
C LYS A 246 -2.95 0.33 9.46
N TYR A 247 -2.96 1.65 9.37
CA TYR A 247 -2.18 2.40 8.39
C TYR A 247 -0.67 2.24 8.62
N ASP A 248 -0.21 2.37 9.87
CA ASP A 248 1.19 2.21 10.24
C ASP A 248 1.72 0.81 9.93
N LYS A 249 0.90 -0.23 10.17
CA LYS A 249 1.23 -1.59 9.76
C LYS A 249 1.46 -1.69 8.25
N LYS A 250 0.58 -1.07 7.46
CA LYS A 250 0.72 -1.04 6.00
C LYS A 250 1.96 -0.26 5.54
N CYS A 251 2.28 0.87 6.19
CA CYS A 251 3.50 1.64 5.92
C CYS A 251 4.76 0.83 6.24
N HIS A 252 4.75 0.11 7.36
CA HIS A 252 5.86 -0.78 7.74
C HIS A 252 6.05 -1.89 6.70
N GLU A 253 4.98 -2.57 6.28
CA GLU A 253 5.01 -3.62 5.26
C GLU A 253 5.45 -3.10 3.88
N SER A 254 5.11 -1.86 3.54
CA SER A 254 5.44 -1.24 2.25
C SER A 254 6.78 -0.48 2.27
N HIS A 255 7.50 -0.47 3.40
CA HIS A 255 8.70 0.35 3.61
C HIS A 255 8.50 1.85 3.32
N ILE A 256 7.33 2.40 3.63
CA ILE A 256 6.98 3.83 3.49
C ILE A 256 7.15 4.50 4.86
N PRO A 257 7.66 5.75 4.94
CA PRO A 257 7.72 6.49 6.19
C PRO A 257 6.35 6.61 6.86
N ARG A 258 6.30 6.43 8.19
CA ARG A 258 5.09 6.63 8.99
C ARG A 258 4.73 8.12 9.02
N GLU A 259 3.45 8.42 8.88
CA GLU A 259 2.94 9.77 9.05
C GLU A 259 2.66 10.08 10.52
N THR A 260 2.71 11.37 10.88
CA THR A 260 2.31 11.84 12.23
C THR A 260 0.81 11.68 12.45
N LEU A 261 0.37 11.63 13.71
CA LEU A 261 -1.07 11.59 14.02
C LEU A 261 -1.86 12.78 13.44
N GLU A 262 -1.26 13.97 13.37
CA GLU A 262 -1.87 15.15 12.74
C GLU A 262 -2.07 14.94 11.24
N GLN A 263 -1.07 14.42 10.53
CA GLN A 263 -1.19 14.10 9.11
C GLN A 263 -2.26 13.03 8.89
N HIS A 264 -2.26 11.96 9.71
CA HIS A 264 -3.25 10.90 9.61
C HIS A 264 -4.67 11.38 9.90
N LEU A 265 -4.86 12.40 10.77
CA LEU A 265 -6.18 13.00 11.01
C LEU A 265 -6.81 13.48 9.70
N PHE A 266 -6.06 14.19 8.87
CA PHE A 266 -6.57 14.66 7.57
C PHE A 266 -6.74 13.50 6.58
N THR A 267 -5.84 12.52 6.56
CA THR A 267 -5.96 11.30 5.75
C THR A 267 -7.25 10.54 6.08
N HIS A 268 -7.52 10.33 7.37
CA HIS A 268 -8.71 9.64 7.88
C HIS A 268 -10.00 10.43 7.56
N LEU A 269 -10.02 11.75 7.80
CA LEU A 269 -11.17 12.60 7.46
C LEU A 269 -11.44 12.62 5.96
N ASN A 270 -10.40 12.61 5.13
CA ASN A 270 -10.53 12.55 3.68
C ASN A 270 -11.15 11.23 3.21
N GLN A 271 -10.70 10.09 3.77
CA GLN A 271 -11.30 8.78 3.49
C GLN A 271 -12.75 8.69 3.95
N LYS A 272 -13.09 9.28 5.11
CA LYS A 272 -14.42 9.17 5.71
C LYS A 272 -15.47 10.07 5.06
N TYR A 273 -15.11 11.30 4.66
CA TYR A 273 -16.07 12.28 4.16
C TYR A 273 -15.92 12.63 2.68
N GLY A 274 -14.72 12.52 2.10
CA GLY A 274 -14.43 12.82 0.70
C GLY A 274 -14.58 14.29 0.26
N LEU A 275 -15.20 15.16 1.07
CA LEU A 275 -15.47 16.56 0.74
C LEU A 275 -14.64 17.52 1.59
N LYS A 276 -13.85 18.40 0.94
CA LYS A 276 -12.93 19.33 1.59
C LYS A 276 -13.57 20.22 2.66
N SER A 277 -14.79 20.71 2.43
CA SER A 277 -15.49 21.55 3.41
C SER A 277 -15.82 20.80 4.70
N LEU A 278 -16.25 19.54 4.58
CA LEU A 278 -16.52 18.69 5.75
C LEU A 278 -15.25 18.35 6.50
N ILE A 279 -14.14 18.10 5.79
CA ILE A 279 -12.84 17.82 6.42
C ILE A 279 -12.42 18.98 7.31
N VAL A 280 -12.49 20.22 6.80
CA VAL A 280 -12.13 21.43 7.57
C VAL A 280 -13.06 21.61 8.76
N ASP A 281 -14.39 21.51 8.56
CA ASP A 281 -15.38 21.66 9.64
C ASP A 281 -15.16 20.64 10.78
N TRP A 282 -14.81 19.40 10.43
CA TRP A 282 -14.55 18.35 11.41
C TRP A 282 -13.20 18.51 12.11
N ALA A 283 -12.14 18.89 11.38
CA ALA A 283 -10.84 19.18 11.98
C ALA A 283 -10.95 20.31 13.01
N ASP A 284 -11.63 21.42 12.65
CA ASP A 284 -11.87 22.55 13.55
C ASP A 284 -12.68 22.12 14.78
N ALA A 285 -13.71 21.29 14.59
CA ALA A 285 -14.54 20.76 15.68
C ALA A 285 -13.75 19.88 16.64
N VAL A 286 -12.88 19.01 16.13
CA VAL A 286 -12.00 18.14 16.93
C VAL A 286 -11.00 18.99 17.71
N ILE A 287 -10.30 19.93 17.06
CA ILE A 287 -9.32 20.80 17.73
C ILE A 287 -10.00 21.64 18.82
N ALA A 288 -11.17 22.21 18.55
CA ALA A 288 -11.92 22.98 19.53
C ALA A 288 -12.40 22.13 20.72
N ALA A 289 -12.88 20.90 20.46
CA ALA A 289 -13.32 19.99 21.51
C ALA A 289 -12.14 19.49 22.36
N THR A 290 -11.01 19.16 21.75
CA THR A 290 -9.78 18.77 22.45
C THR A 290 -9.31 19.87 23.39
N LYS A 291 -9.21 21.12 22.92
CA LYS A 291 -8.87 22.28 23.77
C LYS A 291 -9.85 22.51 24.93
N ARG A 292 -11.13 22.21 24.71
CA ARG A 292 -12.16 22.36 25.74
C ARG A 292 -12.05 21.29 26.84
N PHE A 293 -11.76 20.05 26.46
CA PHE A 293 -11.81 18.90 27.36
C PHE A 293 -10.43 18.43 27.88
N GLU A 294 -9.30 18.94 27.36
CA GLU A 294 -7.95 18.56 27.81
C GLU A 294 -7.71 18.80 29.32
N LYS A 295 -8.44 19.74 29.95
CA LYS A 295 -8.31 20.01 31.39
C LYS A 295 -9.11 19.05 32.26
N SER A 296 -10.07 18.34 31.67
CA SER A 296 -11.05 17.52 32.39
C SER A 296 -10.86 16.02 32.17
N ASP A 297 -10.28 15.61 31.04
CA ASP A 297 -10.07 14.21 30.68
C ASP A 297 -8.61 13.97 30.25
N ASN A 298 -7.96 12.99 30.88
CA ASN A 298 -6.54 12.70 30.67
C ASN A 298 -6.27 12.12 29.27
N ASP A 299 -7.15 11.25 28.76
CA ASP A 299 -7.00 10.65 27.43
C ASP A 299 -7.03 11.75 26.36
N VAL A 300 -7.92 12.73 26.53
CA VAL A 300 -8.00 13.91 25.65
C VAL A 300 -6.75 14.79 25.77
N ALA A 301 -6.20 14.95 26.98
CA ALA A 301 -4.96 15.70 27.20
C ALA A 301 -3.77 15.04 26.50
N VAL A 302 -3.62 13.71 26.62
CA VAL A 302 -2.58 12.93 25.94
C VAL A 302 -2.76 13.05 24.42
N PHE A 303 -3.99 12.88 23.92
CA PHE A 303 -4.29 13.09 22.50
C PHE A 303 -3.90 14.50 22.02
N ALA A 304 -4.17 15.54 22.80
CA ALA A 304 -3.80 16.92 22.48
C ALA A 304 -2.28 17.14 22.38
N ARG A 305 -1.50 16.42 23.19
CA ARG A 305 -0.03 16.49 23.21
C ARG A 305 0.57 15.70 22.04
N ILE A 306 0.04 14.51 21.75
CA ILE A 306 0.46 13.71 20.58
C ILE A 306 0.15 14.48 19.29
N LEU A 307 -1.05 15.08 19.18
CA LEU A 307 -1.45 15.83 17.99
C LEU A 307 -0.55 17.06 17.72
N ARG A 308 0.09 17.62 18.76
CA ARG A 308 1.07 18.72 18.64
C ARG A 308 2.51 18.23 18.47
N ASN A 309 2.72 16.92 18.37
CA ASN A 309 4.04 16.27 18.34
C ASN A 309 4.91 16.61 19.57
N GLU A 310 4.28 16.85 20.73
CA GLU A 310 4.99 17.16 21.98
C GLU A 310 5.38 15.89 22.74
N ILE A 311 4.71 14.77 22.47
CA ILE A 311 4.98 13.44 23.05
C ILE A 311 4.83 12.36 21.97
N ASP A 312 5.46 11.20 22.20
CA ASP A 312 5.39 10.03 21.32
C ASP A 312 3.98 9.41 21.29
N GLU A 313 3.55 8.90 20.12
CA GLU A 313 2.29 8.19 19.91
C GLU A 313 2.17 6.95 20.81
N GLU A 314 3.29 6.31 21.15
CA GLU A 314 3.34 5.11 21.98
C GLU A 314 3.03 5.39 23.48
N PHE A 315 3.08 6.66 23.92
CA PHE A 315 2.80 7.03 25.31
C PHE A 315 1.38 6.66 25.77
N ARG A 316 0.43 6.55 24.83
CA ARG A 316 -0.96 6.15 25.10
C ARG A 316 -1.10 4.75 25.73
N PHE A 317 -0.10 3.88 25.57
CA PHE A 317 -0.16 2.51 26.10
C PHE A 317 0.19 2.43 27.59
N ILE A 318 0.90 3.43 28.12
CA ILE A 318 1.36 3.45 29.51
C ILE A 318 0.18 3.68 30.47
N GLN A 319 -0.85 4.42 30.04
CA GLN A 319 -2.00 4.78 30.87
C GLN A 319 -2.98 3.62 31.14
N LYS A 320 -2.85 2.50 30.42
CA LYS A 320 -3.73 1.32 30.56
C LYS A 320 -3.16 0.23 31.49
N GLN A 321 -1.96 0.43 32.05
CA GLN A 321 -1.35 -0.42 33.06
C GLN A 321 -1.66 0.09 34.47
#